data_AF-A0A925Y610-F1
#
_entry.id   AF-A0A925Y610-F1
#
_cell.length_a   1.000
_cell.length_b   1.000
_cell.length_c   1.000
_cell.angle_alpha   90.00
_cell.angle_beta   90.00
_cell.angle_gamma   90.00
#
_symmetry.space_group_name_H-M   'P 1'
#
loop_
_entity.id
_entity.type
_entity.pdbx_description
1 polymer ?
#
loop_
_entity_poly.entity_id
_entity_poly.type
_entity_poly.pdbx_seq_one_letter_code
_entity_poly.pdbx_strand_id
1 'polypeptide(L)'
;MPPGPPEGSPAALFFGALFPTGYLAFVKVLEIIGAILVAVPKTRNFGLLVLGPIIVNILCFHIFLTKGATLVDPVNILICALAAFLLWSGRKAFCGLLN
;
A
#
# COMPACT_ATOMS: atom_id res chain seq x y z
N MET A 1 21.36 10.50 -1.64
CA MET A 1 20.17 9.87 -1.06
C MET A 1 19.46 10.92 -0.21
N PRO A 2 18.13 11.04 -0.27
CA PRO A 2 17.40 11.79 0.74
C PRO A 2 17.82 11.27 2.13
N PRO A 3 17.99 12.14 3.14
CA PRO A 3 18.26 11.67 4.49
C PRO A 3 17.16 10.68 4.88
N GLY A 4 17.56 9.55 5.47
CA GLY A 4 16.61 8.62 6.06
C GLY A 4 15.74 9.33 7.11
N PRO A 5 14.59 8.76 7.49
CA PRO A 5 13.75 9.35 8.53
C PRO A 5 14.60 9.68 9.77
N PRO A 6 14.39 10.84 10.42
CA PRO A 6 15.21 11.28 11.54
C PRO A 6 15.39 10.19 12.59
N GLU A 7 16.60 9.99 13.09
CA GLU A 7 16.87 8.99 14.13
C GLU A 7 15.95 9.21 15.33
N GLY A 8 15.37 8.12 15.87
CA GLY A 8 14.39 8.17 16.95
C GLY A 8 12.97 8.57 16.54
N SER A 9 12.72 8.93 15.27
CA SER A 9 11.35 9.16 14.79
C SER A 9 10.51 7.87 14.76
N PRO A 10 9.17 7.94 14.87
CA PRO A 10 8.30 6.77 14.73
C PRO A 10 8.51 6.01 13.42
N ALA A 11 8.78 6.74 12.32
CA ALA A 11 9.12 6.14 11.03
C ALA A 11 10.46 5.38 11.07
N ALA A 12 11.50 5.95 11.70
CA ALA A 12 12.79 5.28 11.87
C ALA A 12 12.68 4.02 12.75
N LEU A 13 11.86 4.06 13.80
CA LEU A 13 11.59 2.88 14.64
C LEU A 13 10.83 1.78 13.90
N PHE A 14 9.84 2.15 13.08
CA PHE A 14 9.09 1.21 12.24
C PHE A 14 10.01 0.51 11.23
N PHE A 15 10.80 1.26 10.48
CA PHE A 15 11.73 0.69 9.51
C PHE A 15 12.86 -0.08 10.21
N GLY A 16 13.37 0.42 11.33
CA GLY A 16 14.38 -0.27 12.14
C GLY A 16 13.90 -1.64 12.66
N ALA A 17 12.61 -1.79 12.95
CA ALA A 17 12.04 -3.07 13.38
C ALA A 17 11.69 -4.02 12.22
N LEU A 18 11.13 -3.51 11.12
CA LEU A 18 10.55 -4.35 10.06
C LEU A 18 11.48 -4.62 8.88
N PHE A 19 12.45 -3.74 8.63
CA PHE A 19 13.41 -3.94 7.54
C PHE A 19 14.36 -5.13 7.80
N PRO A 20 15.01 -5.28 8.97
CA PRO A 20 15.94 -6.39 9.20
C PRO A 20 15.24 -7.75 9.34
N THR A 21 13.94 -7.79 9.64
CA THR A 21 13.18 -9.04 9.78
C THR A 21 12.72 -9.63 8.44
N GLY A 22 12.91 -8.90 7.33
CA GLY A 22 12.43 -9.31 6.00
C GLY A 22 10.90 -9.17 5.83
N TYR A 23 10.18 -8.67 6.84
CA TYR A 23 8.74 -8.49 6.78
C TYR A 23 8.33 -7.56 5.62
N LEU A 24 9.04 -6.44 5.45
CA LEU A 24 8.77 -5.51 4.34
C LEU A 24 9.05 -6.14 2.97
N ALA A 25 10.02 -7.05 2.87
CA ALA A 25 10.29 -7.78 1.64
C ALA A 25 9.12 -8.71 1.30
N PHE A 26 8.58 -9.43 2.29
CA PHE A 26 7.39 -10.27 2.11
C PHE A 26 6.17 -9.45 1.65
N VAL A 27 5.90 -8.31 2.31
CA VAL A 27 4.81 -7.40 1.89
C VAL A 27 5.03 -6.90 0.46
N LYS A 28 6.27 -6.59 0.07
CA LYS A 28 6.60 -6.15 -1.28
C LYS A 28 6.36 -7.24 -2.33
N VAL A 29 6.66 -8.50 -2.01
CA VAL A 29 6.32 -9.65 -2.88
C VAL A 29 4.81 -9.74 -3.08
N LEU A 30 4.01 -9.62 -2.01
CA LEU A 30 2.55 -9.62 -2.11
C LEU A 30 2.02 -8.45 -2.94
N GLU A 31 2.61 -7.27 -2.82
CA GLU A 31 2.26 -6.11 -3.64
C GLU A 31 2.54 -6.36 -5.13
N ILE A 32 3.69 -6.96 -5.47
CA ILE A 32 4.02 -7.34 -6.85
C ILE A 32 3.03 -8.37 -7.38
N ILE A 33 2.72 -9.41 -6.59
CA ILE A 33 1.72 -10.43 -6.96
C ILE A 33 0.37 -9.75 -7.20
N GLY A 34 -0.06 -8.87 -6.29
CA GLY A 34 -1.30 -8.11 -6.42
C GLY A 34 -1.33 -7.26 -7.68
N ALA A 35 -0.23 -6.59 -8.03
CA ALA A 35 -0.10 -5.79 -9.25
C ALA A 35 -0.20 -6.65 -10.52
N ILE A 36 0.45 -7.82 -10.54
CA ILE A 36 0.35 -8.79 -11.65
C ILE A 36 -1.09 -9.29 -11.81
N LEU A 37 -1.75 -9.63 -10.70
CA LEU A 37 -3.16 -10.07 -10.71
C LEU A 37 -4.11 -8.97 -11.20
N VAL A 38 -3.84 -7.70 -10.91
CA VAL A 38 -4.60 -6.55 -11.43
C VAL A 38 -4.38 -6.33 -12.93
N ALA A 39 -3.17 -6.57 -13.42
CA ALA A 39 -2.81 -6.40 -14.82
C ALA A 39 -3.59 -7.37 -15.74
N VAL A 40 -3.89 -8.57 -15.25
CA VAL A 40 -4.69 -9.57 -15.99
C VAL A 40 -6.19 -9.34 -15.73
N PRO A 41 -7.01 -9.00 -16.75
CA PRO A 41 -8.41 -8.59 -16.56
C PRO A 41 -9.27 -9.61 -15.80
N LYS A 42 -9.00 -10.91 -15.98
CA LYS A 42 -9.76 -12.00 -15.34
C LYS A 42 -9.46 -12.16 -13.85
N THR A 43 -8.28 -11.77 -13.38
CA THR A 43 -7.84 -11.93 -11.98
C THR A 43 -7.87 -10.62 -11.20
N ARG A 44 -8.34 -9.53 -11.81
CA ARG A 44 -8.24 -8.19 -11.24
C ARG A 44 -8.84 -8.05 -9.84
N ASN A 45 -9.98 -8.70 -9.58
CA ASN A 45 -10.62 -8.64 -8.26
C ASN A 45 -9.79 -9.30 -7.16
N PHE A 46 -9.11 -10.42 -7.47
CA PHE A 46 -8.18 -11.05 -6.53
C PHE A 46 -6.97 -10.16 -6.26
N GLY A 47 -6.44 -9.51 -7.31
CA GLY A 47 -5.37 -8.53 -7.13
C GLY A 47 -5.78 -7.37 -6.23
N LEU A 48 -7.01 -6.88 -6.35
CA LEU A 48 -7.55 -5.82 -5.48
C LEU A 48 -7.75 -6.26 -4.03
N LEU A 49 -8.11 -7.53 -3.78
CA LEU A 49 -8.19 -8.09 -2.43
C LEU A 49 -6.82 -8.12 -1.73
N VAL A 50 -5.74 -8.33 -2.49
CA VAL A 50 -4.37 -8.31 -1.95
C VAL A 50 -3.87 -6.86 -1.80
N LEU A 51 -4.03 -6.04 -2.84
CA LEU A 51 -3.51 -4.66 -2.85
C LEU A 51 -4.27 -3.73 -1.91
N GLY A 52 -5.59 -3.91 -1.74
CA GLY A 52 -6.42 -3.07 -0.88
C GLY A 52 -5.86 -2.86 0.53
N PRO A 53 -5.69 -3.93 1.33
CA PRO A 53 -5.15 -3.81 2.69
C PRO A 53 -3.70 -3.30 2.72
N ILE A 54 -2.87 -3.63 1.73
CA ILE A 54 -1.48 -3.13 1.63
C ILE A 54 -1.47 -1.61 1.46
N ILE A 55 -2.33 -1.08 0.58
CA ILE A 55 -2.41 0.36 0.30
C ILE A 55 -2.98 1.11 1.51
N VAL A 56 -3.99 0.53 2.17
CA VAL A 56 -4.49 1.06 3.45
C VAL A 56 -3.38 1.10 4.51
N ASN A 57 -2.55 0.06 4.61
CA ASN A 57 -1.43 0.05 5.54
C ASN A 57 -0.41 1.16 5.24
N ILE A 58 -0.07 1.37 3.96
CA ILE A 58 0.82 2.46 3.52
C ILE A 58 0.22 3.82 3.91
N LEU A 59 -1.08 4.03 3.70
CA LEU A 59 -1.77 5.26 4.12
C LEU A 59 -1.72 5.45 5.64
N CYS A 60 -2.01 4.40 6.42
CA CYS A 60 -1.92 4.43 7.87
C CYS A 60 -0.48 4.76 8.35
N PHE A 61 0.54 4.18 7.72
CA PHE A 61 1.94 4.52 8.00
C PHE A 61 2.17 6.04 7.82
N HIS A 62 1.71 6.61 6.71
CA HIS A 62 1.90 8.04 6.44
C HIS A 62 1.10 8.93 7.42
N ILE A 63 -0.16 8.59 7.70
CA ILE A 63 -1.02 9.35 8.61
C ILE A 63 -0.48 9.30 10.05
N PHE A 64 -0.17 8.10 10.55
CA PHE A 64 0.15 7.91 11.98
C PHE A 64 1.64 8.07 12.29
N LEU A 65 2.54 7.57 11.43
CA LEU A 65 3.98 7.52 11.73
C LEU A 65 4.76 8.71 11.15
N THR A 66 4.31 9.29 10.05
CA THR A 66 4.94 10.51 9.48
C THR A 66 4.17 11.80 9.80
N LYS A 67 3.06 11.70 10.55
CA LYS A 67 2.13 12.81 10.85
C LYS A 67 1.70 13.59 9.60
N GLY A 68 1.63 12.91 8.47
CA GLY A 68 1.24 13.49 7.19
C GLY A 68 2.33 14.20 6.40
N ALA A 69 3.59 14.19 6.85
CA ALA A 69 4.69 14.90 6.20
C ALA A 69 4.89 14.51 4.72
N THR A 70 4.66 13.24 4.39
CA THR A 70 4.81 12.69 3.02
C THR A 70 3.48 12.27 2.38
N LEU A 71 2.33 12.62 2.99
CA LEU A 71 1.01 12.28 2.42
C LEU A 71 0.75 12.97 1.07
N VAL A 72 1.29 14.18 0.91
CA VAL A 72 1.13 14.99 -0.30
C VAL A 72 2.20 14.71 -1.37
N ASP A 73 3.06 13.71 -1.16
CA ASP A 73 4.03 13.34 -2.17
C ASP A 73 3.31 12.88 -3.45
N PRO A 74 3.71 13.41 -4.64
CA PRO A 74 3.02 13.12 -5.89
C PRO A 74 2.88 11.63 -6.19
N VAL A 75 3.87 10.84 -5.78
CA VAL A 75 3.89 9.38 -5.94
C VAL A 75 2.85 8.70 -5.05
N ASN A 76 2.72 9.12 -3.79
CA ASN A 76 1.73 8.58 -2.86
C ASN A 76 0.31 8.93 -3.31
N ILE A 77 0.09 10.18 -3.72
CA ILE A 77 -1.19 10.62 -4.28
C ILE A 77 -1.54 9.78 -5.52
N LEU A 78 -0.59 9.58 -6.43
CA LEU A 78 -0.82 8.79 -7.64
C LEU A 78 -1.18 7.34 -7.32
N ILE A 79 -0.44 6.68 -6.42
CA ILE A 79 -0.72 5.30 -6.01
C ILE A 79 -2.09 5.20 -5.37
N CYS A 80 -2.43 6.12 -4.46
CA CYS A 80 -3.73 6.13 -3.80
C CYS A 80 -4.89 6.41 -4.78
N ALA A 81 -4.71 7.34 -5.72
CA ALA A 81 -5.68 7.63 -6.76
C ALA A 81 -5.89 6.45 -7.70
N LEU A 82 -4.81 5.77 -8.13
CA LEU A 82 -4.89 4.57 -8.95
C LEU A 82 -5.56 3.41 -8.20
N ALA A 83 -5.24 3.23 -6.92
CA ALA A 83 -5.86 2.23 -6.06
C ALA A 83 -7.36 2.47 -5.91
N ALA A 84 -7.75 3.72 -5.62
CA ALA A 84 -9.13 4.13 -5.51
C ALA A 84 -9.87 3.96 -6.85
N PHE A 85 -9.24 4.32 -7.96
CA PHE A 85 -9.80 4.13 -9.30
C PHE A 85 -10.02 2.65 -9.63
N LEU A 86 -9.04 1.79 -9.33
CA LEU A 86 -9.14 0.36 -9.56
C LEU A 86 -10.21 -0.29 -8.67
N LEU A 87 -10.30 0.10 -7.39
CA LEU A 87 -11.36 -0.33 -6.49
C LEU A 87 -12.73 0.13 -6.99
N TRP A 88 -12.84 1.38 -7.42
CA TRP A 88 -14.07 1.93 -7.99
C TRP A 88 -14.49 1.22 -9.29
N SER A 89 -13.53 0.85 -10.13
CA SER A 89 -13.74 0.06 -11.35
C SER A 89 -14.22 -1.37 -11.02
N GLY A 90 -13.62 -2.00 -10.01
CA GLY A 90 -13.97 -3.34 -9.52
C GLY A 90 -15.17 -3.39 -8.55
N ARG A 91 -15.79 -2.24 -8.23
CA ARG A 91 -16.78 -2.12 -7.16
C ARG A 91 -17.95 -3.10 -7.26
N LYS A 92 -18.43 -3.41 -8.48
CA LYS A 92 -19.55 -4.35 -8.67
C LYS A 92 -19.20 -5.77 -8.23
N ALA A 93 -17.97 -6.21 -8.48
CA ALA A 93 -17.51 -7.53 -8.04
C ALA A 93 -17.16 -7.53 -6.55
N PHE A 94 -16.65 -6.41 -6.03
CA PHE A 94 -16.41 -6.23 -4.60
C PHE A 94 -17.72 -6.19 -3.78
N CYS A 95 -18.78 -5.57 -4.30
CA CYS A 95 -20.10 -5.58 -3.67
C CYS A 95 -20.70 -6.98 -3.62
N GLY A 96 -20.29 -7.90 -4.49
CA GLY A 96 -20.67 -9.32 -4.42
C GLY A 96 -20.02 -10.10 -3.27
N LEU A 97 -19.10 -9.49 -2.51
CA LEU A 97 -18.58 -10.04 -1.24
C LEU A 97 -19.49 -9.73 -0.04
N LEU A 98 -20.41 -8.78 -0.19
CA LEU A 98 -21.41 -8.49 0.83
C LEU A 98 -22.51 -9.55 0.70
N ASN A 99 -22.82 -10.24 1.80
CA ASN A 99 -23.87 -11.26 1.87
C ASN A 99 -25.25 -10.71 1.49
#